data_AF-A0A946B3N6-F1
#
_entry.id   AF-A0A946B3N6-F1
#
_cell.length_a   1.000
_cell.length_b   1.000
_cell.length_c   1.000
_cell.angle_alpha   90.00
_cell.angle_beta   90.00
_cell.angle_gamma   90.00
#
_symmetry.space_group_name_H-M   'P 1'
#
loop_
_entity.id
_entity.type
_entity.pdbx_description
1 polymer ?
#
loop_
_entity_poly.entity_id
_entity_poly.type
_entity_poly.pdbx_seq_one_letter_code
_entity_poly.pdbx_strand_id
1 'polypeptide(L)'
;MGAVRNVLFIMTDQQRWDYLGASGHPTLETPALDALAAKGVLFRHSYCQSPICGASRMCTYTGRYMTTHGAHWNNIPLSVAEHTIGDYLRPLGVRTALVGKTHMAADAEGMARLGIERNSELGVLISQCGFEPYERDDGLHPHPSVDPNLRYNRWLNEQGYPGDNPWNDYANSAEGPNGEVLSGWSMRHSPLPARVAAVMISLSSESGSRMAMLSRTLPANKKLSCGT
;
A
#
# COMPACT_ATOMS: atom_id res chain seq x y z
N MET A 1 15.67 -10.13 -25.91
CA MET A 1 15.38 -9.64 -24.53
C MET A 1 15.03 -10.84 -23.67
N GLY A 2 15.62 -10.98 -22.49
CA GLY A 2 15.20 -12.02 -21.54
C GLY A 2 13.79 -11.74 -21.05
N ALA A 3 13.00 -12.80 -20.79
CA ALA A 3 11.67 -12.65 -20.23
C ALA A 3 11.75 -11.99 -18.83
N VAL A 4 10.94 -10.94 -18.62
CA VAL A 4 10.79 -10.31 -17.29
C VAL A 4 10.22 -11.36 -16.34
N ARG A 5 10.99 -11.76 -15.32
CA ARG A 5 10.56 -12.79 -14.37
C ARG A 5 9.62 -12.27 -13.29
N ASN A 6 9.82 -11.03 -12.86
CA ASN A 6 9.08 -10.40 -11.77
C ASN A 6 8.83 -8.93 -12.08
N VAL A 7 7.70 -8.40 -11.60
CA VAL A 7 7.37 -6.98 -11.66
C VAL A 7 7.16 -6.48 -10.22
N LEU A 8 7.88 -5.42 -9.85
CA LEU A 8 7.65 -4.73 -8.59
C LEU A 8 6.87 -3.44 -8.88
N PHE A 9 5.57 -3.44 -8.59
CA PHE A 9 4.71 -2.28 -8.76
C PHE A 9 4.68 -1.45 -7.47
N ILE A 10 5.34 -0.31 -7.47
CA ILE A 10 5.42 0.60 -6.33
C ILE A 10 4.44 1.76 -6.55
N MET A 11 3.59 2.02 -5.56
CA MET A 11 2.67 3.16 -5.56
C MET A 11 2.71 3.85 -4.20
N THR A 12 2.87 5.17 -4.22
CA THR A 12 2.74 6.06 -3.06
C THR A 12 1.35 6.71 -3.07
N ASP A 13 0.80 6.99 -1.90
CA ASP A 13 -0.47 7.70 -1.80
C ASP A 13 -0.23 9.22 -1.73
N GLN A 14 -1.08 10.00 -2.42
CA GLN A 14 -1.10 11.46 -2.40
C GLN A 14 0.23 12.17 -2.77
N GLN A 15 1.17 11.47 -3.41
CA GLN A 15 2.42 12.08 -3.87
C GLN A 15 2.16 12.97 -5.09
N ARG A 16 2.60 14.23 -5.01
CA ARG A 16 2.62 15.13 -6.16
C ARG A 16 3.75 14.76 -7.12
N TRP A 17 3.50 14.88 -8.42
CA TRP A 17 4.48 14.56 -9.45
C TRP A 17 5.75 15.42 -9.38
N ASP A 18 5.63 16.66 -8.88
CA ASP A 18 6.71 17.64 -8.76
C ASP A 18 7.47 17.56 -7.43
N TYR A 19 7.12 16.64 -6.53
CA TYR A 19 7.84 16.36 -5.27
C TYR A 19 8.86 15.23 -5.43
N LEU A 20 9.67 15.33 -6.49
CA LEU A 20 10.74 14.39 -6.83
C LEU A 20 11.94 15.16 -7.40
N GLY A 21 13.15 14.78 -7.01
CA GLY A 21 14.39 15.31 -7.59
C GLY A 21 14.44 15.11 -9.10
N ALA A 22 14.11 13.90 -9.58
CA ALA A 22 14.01 13.58 -11.01
C ALA A 22 12.95 14.39 -11.78
N SER A 23 11.95 14.95 -11.09
CA SER A 23 10.96 15.85 -11.67
C SER A 23 11.39 17.32 -11.66
N GLY A 24 12.52 17.65 -11.01
CA GLY A 24 13.07 19.01 -10.92
C GLY A 24 12.69 19.77 -9.66
N HIS A 25 12.32 19.09 -8.57
CA HIS A 25 12.05 19.75 -7.30
C HIS A 25 13.30 20.51 -6.80
N PRO A 26 13.20 21.78 -6.37
CA PRO A 26 14.39 22.63 -6.14
C PRO A 26 15.20 22.30 -4.88
N THR A 27 14.58 21.65 -3.87
CA THR A 27 15.22 21.42 -2.56
C THR A 27 15.11 20.00 -1.99
N LEU A 28 14.05 19.26 -2.31
CA LEU A 28 13.86 17.87 -1.93
C LEU A 28 14.77 16.91 -2.72
N GLU A 29 15.59 16.16 -2.01
CA GLU A 29 16.45 15.12 -2.59
C GLU A 29 15.77 13.74 -2.49
N THR A 30 15.67 13.02 -3.62
CA THR A 30 15.07 11.67 -3.68
C THR A 30 15.98 10.65 -4.35
N PRO A 31 17.22 10.45 -3.86
CA PRO A 31 18.29 9.77 -4.60
C PRO A 31 17.93 8.34 -5.04
N ALA A 32 17.16 7.59 -4.25
CA ALA A 32 16.72 6.24 -4.60
C ALA A 32 15.76 6.23 -5.81
N LEU A 33 14.80 7.16 -5.85
CA LEU A 33 13.85 7.28 -6.95
C LEU A 33 14.49 7.92 -8.18
N ASP A 34 15.41 8.86 -7.97
CA ASP A 34 16.18 9.50 -9.04
C ASP A 34 17.08 8.48 -9.74
N ALA A 35 17.72 7.59 -8.98
CA ALA A 35 18.50 6.48 -9.52
C ALA A 35 17.65 5.48 -10.30
N LEU A 36 16.39 5.24 -9.89
CA LEU A 36 15.45 4.41 -10.64
C LEU A 36 15.06 5.08 -11.97
N ALA A 37 14.74 6.36 -11.95
CA ALA A 37 14.42 7.14 -13.15
C ALA A 37 15.60 7.19 -14.14
N ALA A 38 16.83 7.38 -13.65
CA ALA A 38 18.04 7.43 -14.48
C ALA A 38 18.37 6.10 -15.18
N LYS A 39 17.90 4.97 -14.64
CA LYS A 39 18.10 3.62 -15.21
C LYS A 39 16.90 3.16 -16.05
N GLY A 40 15.85 3.96 -16.15
CA GLY A 40 14.59 3.59 -16.78
C GLY A 40 13.99 4.71 -17.61
N VAL A 41 12.66 4.80 -17.60
CA VAL A 41 11.90 5.83 -18.32
C VAL A 41 11.05 6.62 -17.33
N LEU A 42 11.20 7.94 -17.34
CA LEU A 42 10.35 8.86 -16.59
C LEU A 42 9.25 9.42 -17.49
N PHE A 43 8.00 9.07 -17.22
CA PHE A 43 6.85 9.60 -17.94
C PHE A 43 6.45 10.97 -17.38
N ARG A 44 6.63 12.04 -18.16
CA ARG A 44 6.28 13.42 -17.74
C ARG A 44 4.81 13.78 -17.89
N HIS A 45 4.06 12.96 -18.63
CA HIS A 45 2.63 13.14 -18.88
C HIS A 45 1.89 11.85 -18.55
N SER A 46 1.65 11.63 -17.25
CA SER A 46 0.90 10.49 -16.73
C SER A 46 -0.24 11.00 -15.86
N TYR A 47 -1.47 10.59 -16.18
CA TYR A 47 -2.68 11.07 -15.52
C TYR A 47 -3.46 9.90 -14.92
N CYS A 48 -3.89 10.06 -13.68
CA CYS A 48 -4.88 9.16 -13.08
C CYS A 48 -6.27 9.42 -13.68
N GLN A 49 -7.12 8.40 -13.67
CA GLN A 49 -8.47 8.48 -14.25
C GLN A 49 -9.50 9.03 -13.25
N SER A 50 -9.12 9.21 -11.98
CA SER A 50 -9.95 9.86 -10.96
C SER A 50 -9.06 10.51 -9.90
N PRO A 51 -9.38 11.70 -9.37
CA PRO A 51 -8.56 12.41 -8.39
C PRO A 51 -8.80 11.95 -6.93
N ILE A 52 -9.38 10.77 -6.71
CA ILE A 52 -9.62 10.23 -5.36
C ILE A 52 -9.16 8.78 -5.23
N CYS A 53 -8.69 8.41 -4.03
CA CYS A 53 -7.98 7.17 -3.73
C CYS A 53 -8.64 5.91 -4.32
N GLY A 54 -9.86 5.57 -3.86
CA GLY A 54 -10.54 4.34 -4.22
C GLY A 54 -10.76 4.24 -5.73
N ALA A 55 -11.39 5.25 -6.33
CA ALA A 55 -11.69 5.26 -7.75
C ALA A 55 -10.42 5.22 -8.63
N SER A 56 -9.38 6.00 -8.31
CA SER A 56 -8.10 5.98 -9.03
C SER A 56 -7.44 4.61 -9.00
N ARG A 57 -7.47 3.96 -7.83
CA ARG A 57 -6.90 2.62 -7.63
C ARG A 57 -7.68 1.57 -8.39
N MET A 58 -9.02 1.61 -8.36
CA MET A 58 -9.85 0.69 -9.14
C MET A 58 -9.63 0.84 -10.64
N CYS A 59 -9.47 2.08 -11.16
CA CYS A 59 -9.09 2.29 -12.56
C CYS A 59 -7.75 1.59 -12.88
N THR A 60 -6.78 1.72 -11.99
CA THR A 60 -5.43 1.14 -12.15
C THR A 60 -5.46 -0.39 -12.12
N TYR A 61 -6.20 -0.97 -11.17
CA TYR A 61 -6.24 -2.41 -10.97
C TYR A 61 -7.12 -3.14 -11.98
N THR A 62 -8.08 -2.46 -12.60
CA THR A 62 -8.93 -3.05 -13.67
C THR A 62 -8.42 -2.71 -15.07
N GLY A 63 -7.59 -1.68 -15.21
CA GLY A 63 -7.20 -1.12 -16.51
C GLY A 63 -8.36 -0.45 -17.26
N ARG A 64 -9.43 -0.08 -16.55
CA ARG A 64 -10.68 0.43 -17.13
C ARG A 64 -11.01 1.80 -16.55
N TYR A 65 -11.79 2.58 -17.28
CA TYR A 65 -12.24 3.89 -16.79
C TYR A 65 -13.25 3.73 -15.66
N MET A 66 -13.30 4.73 -14.79
CA MET A 66 -14.25 4.82 -13.68
C MET A 66 -15.71 4.68 -14.11
N THR A 67 -16.05 5.25 -15.28
CA THR A 67 -17.38 5.14 -15.89
C THR A 67 -17.72 3.73 -16.37
N THR A 68 -16.73 2.84 -16.50
CA THR A 68 -16.92 1.47 -16.96
C THR A 68 -17.06 0.50 -15.80
N HIS A 69 -16.16 0.57 -14.81
CA HIS A 69 -16.16 -0.37 -13.67
C HIS A 69 -17.07 0.09 -12.49
N GLY A 70 -17.57 1.33 -12.50
CA GLY A 70 -18.61 1.80 -11.58
C GLY A 70 -18.16 2.12 -10.15
N ALA A 71 -17.02 1.61 -9.67
CA ALA A 71 -16.41 2.00 -8.39
C ALA A 71 -15.87 3.46 -8.42
N HIS A 72 -16.78 4.42 -8.26
CA HIS A 72 -16.54 5.83 -8.61
C HIS A 72 -16.10 6.74 -7.45
N TRP A 73 -16.09 6.24 -6.20
CA TRP A 73 -15.63 7.00 -5.04
C TRP A 73 -14.95 6.08 -4.01
N ASN A 74 -14.45 6.65 -2.91
CA ASN A 74 -13.93 5.86 -1.80
C ASN A 74 -15.02 4.95 -1.21
N ASN A 75 -14.66 3.71 -0.89
CA ASN A 75 -15.53 2.69 -0.29
C ASN A 75 -16.75 2.28 -1.14
N ILE A 76 -16.84 2.69 -2.41
CA ILE A 76 -17.80 2.11 -3.36
C ILE A 76 -17.24 0.75 -3.81
N PRO A 77 -17.94 -0.37 -3.56
CA PRO A 77 -17.43 -1.69 -3.91
C PRO A 77 -17.16 -1.83 -5.41
N LEU A 78 -16.07 -2.52 -5.74
CA LEU A 78 -15.86 -3.00 -7.12
C LEU A 78 -16.73 -4.24 -7.32
N SER A 79 -17.54 -4.23 -8.39
CA SER A 79 -18.45 -5.33 -8.68
C SER A 79 -17.70 -6.66 -8.81
N VAL A 80 -18.29 -7.75 -8.29
CA VAL A 80 -17.77 -9.11 -8.46
C VAL A 80 -17.59 -9.55 -9.92
N ALA A 81 -18.21 -8.86 -10.88
CA ALA A 81 -18.11 -9.17 -12.30
C ALA A 81 -16.89 -8.51 -12.99
N GLU A 82 -16.22 -7.56 -12.33
CA GLU A 82 -15.08 -6.87 -12.91
C GLU A 82 -13.79 -7.68 -12.75
N HIS A 83 -13.09 -7.90 -13.86
CA HIS A 83 -11.76 -8.48 -13.84
C HIS A 83 -10.72 -7.45 -13.39
N THR A 84 -9.69 -7.95 -12.73
CA THR A 84 -8.59 -7.18 -12.18
C THR A 84 -7.26 -7.64 -12.79
N ILE A 85 -6.20 -6.90 -12.50
CA ILE A 85 -4.84 -7.20 -12.95
C ILE A 85 -4.41 -8.62 -12.55
N GLY A 86 -4.90 -9.13 -11.41
CA GLY A 86 -4.66 -10.50 -10.97
C GLY A 86 -5.29 -11.53 -11.89
N ASP A 87 -6.51 -11.29 -12.37
CA ASP A 87 -7.23 -12.19 -13.27
C ASP A 87 -6.58 -12.26 -14.66
N TYR A 88 -5.98 -11.16 -15.11
CA TYR A 88 -5.23 -11.13 -16.37
C TYR A 88 -3.84 -11.77 -16.27
N LEU A 89 -3.15 -11.62 -15.14
CA LEU A 89 -1.77 -12.10 -14.98
C LEU A 89 -1.66 -13.56 -14.51
N ARG A 90 -2.62 -14.04 -13.69
CA ARG A 90 -2.58 -15.39 -13.12
C ARG A 90 -2.60 -16.51 -14.18
N PRO A 91 -3.41 -16.45 -15.26
CA PRO A 91 -3.38 -17.46 -16.33
C PRO A 91 -2.04 -17.51 -17.09
N LEU A 92 -1.24 -16.43 -17.01
CA LEU A 92 0.10 -16.35 -17.60
C LEU A 92 1.19 -16.89 -16.65
N GLY A 93 0.81 -17.43 -15.50
CA GLY A 93 1.73 -17.94 -14.47
C GLY A 93 2.38 -16.84 -13.62
N VAL A 94 1.85 -15.61 -13.65
CA VAL A 94 2.36 -14.48 -12.86
C VAL A 94 1.46 -14.26 -11.65
N ARG A 95 2.00 -14.47 -10.44
CA ARG A 95 1.28 -14.20 -9.18
C ARG A 95 1.22 -12.70 -8.89
N THR A 96 0.06 -12.25 -8.43
CA THR A 96 -0.20 -10.86 -8.02
C THR A 96 -0.44 -10.81 -6.52
N ALA A 97 0.56 -10.37 -5.77
CA ALA A 97 0.49 -10.27 -4.32
C ALA A 97 0.61 -8.81 -3.86
N LEU A 98 -0.05 -8.49 -2.75
CA LEU A 98 -0.16 -7.16 -2.18
C LEU A 98 0.60 -7.05 -0.85
N VAL A 99 1.39 -5.98 -0.76
CA VAL A 99 1.89 -5.45 0.51
C VAL A 99 1.56 -3.95 0.53
N GLY A 100 0.65 -3.55 1.41
CA GLY A 100 0.18 -2.19 1.60
C GLY A 100 -1.28 -1.98 1.15
N LYS A 101 -1.51 -0.80 0.56
CA LYS A 101 -2.85 -0.20 0.36
C LYS A 101 -3.48 -0.51 -0.98
N THR A 102 -4.79 -0.79 -0.98
CA THR A 102 -5.63 -0.82 -2.20
C THR A 102 -6.89 0.02 -2.11
N HIS A 103 -7.36 0.35 -0.90
CA HIS A 103 -8.66 1.01 -0.70
C HIS A 103 -9.83 0.20 -1.32
N MET A 104 -9.65 -1.12 -1.51
CA MET A 104 -10.67 -2.01 -2.03
C MET A 104 -11.77 -2.25 -0.98
N ALA A 105 -13.02 -2.08 -1.41
CA ALA A 105 -14.21 -2.52 -0.70
C ALA A 105 -14.83 -3.71 -1.45
N ALA A 106 -15.10 -4.81 -0.74
CA ALA A 106 -15.66 -6.03 -1.35
C ALA A 106 -17.16 -5.86 -1.66
N ASP A 107 -17.59 -6.29 -2.84
CA ASP A 107 -19.00 -6.41 -3.23
C ASP A 107 -19.64 -7.64 -2.56
N ALA A 108 -19.88 -7.53 -1.25
CA ALA A 108 -20.39 -8.63 -0.43
C ALA A 108 -21.77 -9.13 -0.89
N GLU A 109 -22.63 -8.22 -1.38
CA GLU A 109 -23.94 -8.58 -1.93
C GLU A 109 -23.79 -9.36 -3.24
N GLY A 110 -22.94 -8.91 -4.16
CA GLY A 110 -22.63 -9.61 -5.39
C GLY A 110 -22.04 -11.00 -5.13
N MET A 111 -21.15 -11.12 -4.14
CA MET A 111 -20.57 -12.41 -3.73
C MET A 111 -21.63 -13.35 -3.18
N ALA A 112 -22.48 -12.88 -2.26
CA ALA A 112 -23.55 -13.68 -1.66
C ALA A 112 -24.56 -14.14 -2.72
N ARG A 113 -24.93 -13.27 -3.65
CA ARG A 113 -25.84 -13.59 -4.77
C ARG A 113 -25.30 -14.72 -5.66
N LEU A 114 -23.98 -14.82 -5.81
CA LEU A 114 -23.32 -15.85 -6.61
C LEU A 114 -22.88 -17.07 -5.80
N GLY A 115 -23.18 -17.12 -4.49
CA GLY A 115 -22.74 -18.22 -3.61
C GLY A 115 -21.23 -18.28 -3.42
N ILE A 116 -20.54 -17.14 -3.52
CA ILE A 116 -19.08 -17.07 -3.35
C ILE A 116 -18.77 -16.88 -1.87
N GLU A 117 -18.28 -17.94 -1.23
CA GLU A 117 -17.84 -17.90 0.16
C GLU A 117 -16.65 -16.96 0.34
N ARG A 118 -16.75 -16.01 1.26
CA ARG A 118 -15.72 -14.97 1.50
C ARG A 118 -14.34 -15.56 1.82
N ASN A 119 -14.31 -16.69 2.53
CA ASN A 119 -13.08 -17.34 2.98
C ASN A 119 -12.55 -18.41 1.99
N SER A 120 -13.24 -18.63 0.87
CA SER A 120 -12.71 -19.46 -0.22
C SER A 120 -11.54 -18.76 -0.91
N GLU A 121 -10.70 -19.51 -1.62
CA GLU A 121 -9.59 -18.93 -2.39
C GLU A 121 -10.07 -17.84 -3.36
N LEU A 122 -11.16 -18.12 -4.10
CA LEU A 122 -11.78 -17.14 -5.00
C LEU A 122 -12.35 -15.94 -4.24
N GLY A 123 -13.06 -16.18 -3.13
CA GLY A 123 -13.66 -15.13 -2.33
C GLY A 123 -12.64 -14.16 -1.74
N VAL A 124 -11.48 -14.66 -1.32
CA VAL A 124 -10.35 -13.84 -0.85
C VAL A 124 -9.83 -12.96 -1.99
N LEU A 125 -9.60 -13.52 -3.18
CA LEU A 125 -9.10 -12.77 -4.33
C LEU A 125 -10.08 -11.67 -4.75
N ILE A 126 -11.37 -12.00 -4.89
CA ILE A 126 -12.42 -11.01 -5.23
C ILE A 126 -12.48 -9.90 -4.16
N SER A 127 -12.45 -10.27 -2.89
CA SER A 127 -12.49 -9.30 -1.77
C SER A 127 -11.24 -8.40 -1.70
N GLN A 128 -10.15 -8.78 -2.38
CA GLN A 128 -8.87 -8.10 -2.36
C GLN A 128 -8.45 -7.60 -3.75
N CYS A 129 -9.42 -7.32 -4.63
CA CYS A 129 -9.17 -6.75 -5.96
C CYS A 129 -8.18 -7.59 -6.80
N GLY A 130 -8.29 -8.92 -6.71
CA GLY A 130 -7.46 -9.90 -7.42
C GLY A 130 -6.06 -10.11 -6.85
N PHE A 131 -5.72 -9.43 -5.75
CA PHE A 131 -4.43 -9.60 -5.09
C PHE A 131 -4.47 -10.70 -4.03
N GLU A 132 -3.37 -11.43 -3.91
CA GLU A 132 -3.07 -12.25 -2.74
C GLU A 132 -2.61 -11.32 -1.60
N PRO A 133 -3.37 -11.20 -0.49
CA PRO A 133 -3.11 -10.19 0.53
C PRO A 133 -1.99 -10.67 1.48
N TYR A 134 -0.73 -10.44 1.13
CA TYR A 134 0.40 -10.78 2.01
C TYR A 134 0.41 -9.87 3.25
N GLU A 135 0.17 -8.58 3.04
CA GLU A 135 -0.09 -7.62 4.11
C GLU A 135 -0.98 -6.50 3.58
N ARG A 136 -2.30 -6.61 3.78
CA ARG A 136 -3.25 -5.55 3.43
C ARG A 136 -3.34 -4.55 4.58
N ASP A 137 -2.91 -3.32 4.33
CA ASP A 137 -3.06 -2.19 5.24
C ASP A 137 -3.29 -0.91 4.41
N ASP A 138 -4.43 -0.24 4.61
CA ASP A 138 -4.74 1.00 3.89
C ASP A 138 -4.11 2.25 4.55
N GLY A 139 -3.37 2.07 5.65
CA GLY A 139 -2.45 3.04 6.25
C GLY A 139 -3.11 4.16 7.05
N LEU A 140 -4.40 4.06 7.34
CA LEU A 140 -5.18 5.10 8.04
C LEU A 140 -6.07 4.46 9.11
N HIS A 141 -5.76 4.71 10.39
CA HIS A 141 -6.43 4.05 11.53
C HIS A 141 -6.95 5.06 12.57
N PRO A 142 -7.89 5.95 12.20
CA PRO A 142 -8.42 6.97 13.10
C PRO A 142 -9.21 6.33 14.25
N HIS A 143 -9.25 7.00 15.40
CA HIS A 143 -10.22 6.68 16.43
C HIS A 143 -11.65 7.07 16.00
N PRO A 144 -12.68 6.32 16.43
CA PRO A 144 -12.63 5.05 17.16
C PRO A 144 -12.44 3.81 16.26
N SER A 145 -12.31 3.98 14.95
CA SER A 145 -12.34 2.94 13.92
C SER A 145 -11.04 2.12 13.75
N VAL A 146 -10.28 1.91 14.82
CA VAL A 146 -9.04 1.12 14.78
C VAL A 146 -9.32 -0.36 15.03
N ASP A 147 -8.79 -1.23 14.18
CA ASP A 147 -8.69 -2.65 14.50
C ASP A 147 -7.53 -2.84 15.50
N PRO A 148 -7.79 -3.28 16.75
CA PRO A 148 -6.73 -3.46 17.75
C PRO A 148 -5.73 -4.55 17.33
N ASN A 149 -6.09 -5.42 16.38
CA ASN A 149 -5.25 -6.50 15.85
C ASN A 149 -4.55 -6.11 14.54
N LEU A 150 -4.38 -4.83 14.23
CA LEU A 150 -3.52 -4.41 13.13
C LEU A 150 -2.10 -4.93 13.34
N ARG A 151 -1.52 -5.51 12.29
CA ARG A 151 -0.16 -6.06 12.35
C ARG A 151 0.86 -4.99 12.73
N TYR A 152 0.73 -3.78 12.17
CA TYR A 152 1.60 -2.65 12.51
C TYR A 152 1.47 -2.25 13.99
N ASN A 153 0.25 -2.24 14.54
CA ASN A 153 0.04 -1.96 15.96
C ASN A 153 0.66 -3.03 16.86
N ARG A 154 0.46 -4.32 16.55
CA ARG A 154 1.13 -5.41 17.29
C ARG A 154 2.65 -5.29 17.23
N TRP A 155 3.19 -5.00 16.05
CA TRP A 155 4.61 -4.81 15.88
C TRP A 155 5.13 -3.61 16.70
N LEU A 156 4.46 -2.45 16.68
CA LEU A 156 4.85 -1.32 17.53
C LEU A 156 4.80 -1.67 19.03
N ASN A 157 3.78 -2.39 19.47
CA ASN A 157 3.67 -2.88 20.84
C ASN A 157 4.86 -3.78 21.22
N GLU A 158 5.26 -4.72 20.36
CA GLU A 158 6.43 -5.60 20.55
C GLU A 158 7.76 -4.81 20.64
N GLN A 159 7.79 -3.61 20.06
CA GLN A 159 8.97 -2.74 20.03
C GLN A 159 8.98 -1.72 21.19
N GLY A 160 8.05 -1.84 22.14
CA GLY A 160 7.99 -1.01 23.33
C GLY A 160 7.16 0.26 23.20
N TYR A 161 6.26 0.34 22.21
CA TYR A 161 5.27 1.42 22.06
C TYR A 161 3.87 0.91 22.44
N PRO A 162 3.54 0.83 23.75
CA PRO A 162 2.32 0.19 24.22
C PRO A 162 1.07 1.03 23.92
N GLY A 163 -0.04 0.36 23.63
CA GLY A 163 -1.37 0.97 23.58
C GLY A 163 -2.32 0.27 22.62
N ASP A 164 -3.57 0.73 22.61
CA ASP A 164 -4.61 0.21 21.72
C ASP A 164 -4.45 0.73 20.28
N ASN A 165 -3.88 1.93 20.11
CA ASN A 165 -3.63 2.53 18.80
C ASN A 165 -2.26 3.20 18.69
N PRO A 166 -1.17 2.43 18.76
CA PRO A 166 0.17 3.00 18.68
C PRO A 166 0.49 3.63 17.31
N TRP A 167 -0.21 3.25 16.23
CA TRP A 167 -0.19 3.98 14.96
C TRP A 167 -0.59 5.45 15.15
N ASN A 168 -1.68 5.73 15.87
CA ASN A 168 -2.11 7.10 16.13
C ASN A 168 -1.18 7.77 17.15
N ASP A 169 -0.98 7.11 18.29
CA ASP A 169 -0.39 7.76 19.47
C ASP A 169 1.11 7.95 19.34
N TYR A 170 1.82 7.13 18.57
CA TYR A 170 3.27 7.24 18.38
C TYR A 170 3.68 7.59 16.96
N ALA A 171 3.17 6.86 15.97
CA ALA A 171 3.61 7.06 14.58
C ALA A 171 3.04 8.34 13.94
N ASN A 172 1.85 8.78 14.37
CA ASN A 172 1.15 9.94 13.81
C ASN A 172 0.81 11.01 14.86
N SER A 173 1.54 11.06 15.98
CA SER A 173 1.40 12.10 17.00
C SER A 173 2.76 12.50 17.56
N ALA A 174 2.85 13.74 18.02
CA ALA A 174 4.01 14.30 18.71
C ALA A 174 3.80 14.33 20.23
N GLU A 175 4.87 14.55 20.99
CA GLU A 175 4.80 14.78 22.44
C GLU A 175 4.91 16.28 22.74
N GLY A 176 3.99 16.77 23.56
CA GLY A 176 4.00 18.16 24.02
C GLY A 176 4.90 18.37 25.23
N PRO A 177 5.12 19.65 25.64
CA PRO A 177 6.04 19.99 26.73
C PRO A 177 5.69 19.38 28.09
N ASN A 178 4.44 18.98 28.31
CA ASN A 178 3.97 18.38 29.56
C ASN A 178 3.69 16.87 29.41
N GLY A 179 4.16 16.24 28.33
CA GLY A 179 3.94 14.82 28.05
C GLY A 179 2.57 14.52 27.43
N GLU A 180 1.80 15.53 27.05
CA GLU A 180 0.53 15.33 26.35
C GLU A 180 0.73 14.84 24.90
N VAL A 181 -0.19 14.02 24.40
CA VAL A 181 -0.16 13.55 23.01
C VAL A 181 -0.73 14.62 22.08
N LEU A 182 0.12 15.16 21.21
CA LEU A 182 -0.23 16.15 20.21
C LEU A 182 -0.57 15.45 18.89
N SER A 183 -1.86 15.23 18.66
CA SER A 183 -2.34 14.44 17.51
C SER A 183 -1.97 15.06 16.16
N GLY A 184 -1.40 14.26 15.26
CA GLY A 184 -1.06 14.67 13.89
C GLY A 184 -2.27 14.93 12.99
N TRP A 185 -3.49 14.57 13.42
CA TRP A 185 -4.73 15.03 12.78
C TRP A 185 -4.89 16.54 12.80
N SER A 186 -4.23 17.23 13.74
CA SER A 186 -4.16 18.68 13.75
C SER A 186 -2.95 19.16 12.96
N MET A 187 -3.21 19.86 11.84
CA MET A 187 -2.15 20.39 10.96
C MET A 187 -1.13 21.27 11.68
N ARG A 188 -1.49 21.91 12.81
CA ARG A 188 -0.57 22.72 13.63
C ARG A 188 0.57 21.90 14.23
N HIS A 189 0.41 20.58 14.35
CA HIS A 189 1.44 19.67 14.86
C HIS A 189 2.30 19.06 13.75
N SER A 190 2.01 19.30 12.47
CA SER A 190 2.81 18.76 11.34
C SER A 190 4.31 19.10 11.36
N PRO A 191 4.78 20.22 11.94
CA PRO A 191 6.22 20.49 12.05
C PRO A 191 6.91 19.71 13.18
N LEU A 192 6.14 19.05 14.06
CA LEU A 192 6.68 18.36 15.23
C LEU A 192 7.11 16.93 14.87
N PRO A 193 8.18 16.42 15.50
CA PRO A 193 8.60 15.04 15.29
C PRO A 193 7.55 14.07 15.84
N ALA A 194 7.32 12.98 15.12
CA ALA A 194 6.55 11.86 15.65
C ALA A 194 7.24 11.26 16.89
N ARG A 195 6.46 10.70 17.81
CA ARG A 195 6.98 10.06 19.04
C ARG A 195 7.69 8.74 18.78
N VAL A 196 7.44 8.10 17.64
CA VAL A 196 8.12 6.87 17.23
C VAL A 196 9.49 7.18 16.60
N ALA A 197 10.50 6.33 16.85
CA ALA A 197 11.82 6.51 16.26
C ALA A 197 11.79 6.40 14.72
N ALA A 198 12.61 7.19 14.02
CA ALA A 198 12.60 7.27 12.56
C ALA A 198 12.81 5.91 11.85
N VAL A 199 13.68 5.05 12.40
CA VAL A 199 13.89 3.69 11.87
C VAL A 199 12.60 2.87 11.86
N MET A 200 11.67 3.14 12.76
CA MET A 200 10.41 2.42 12.92
C MET A 200 9.29 2.93 12.01
N ILE A 201 9.47 4.13 11.43
CA ILE A 201 8.58 4.70 10.42
C ILE A 201 8.84 4.02 9.06
N SER A 202 10.12 3.83 8.72
CA SER A 202 10.56 3.19 7.46
C SER A 202 10.61 1.66 7.50
N LEU A 203 10.86 1.09 8.70
CA LEU A 203 10.76 -0.37 8.96
C LEU A 203 9.33 -0.78 9.32
N SER A 204 8.33 0.04 8.98
CA SER A 204 6.94 -0.41 9.03
C SER A 204 6.85 -1.82 8.44
N SER A 205 5.94 -2.62 9.00
CA SER A 205 5.77 -4.02 8.64
C SER A 205 5.78 -4.27 7.13
N GLU A 206 5.43 -3.28 6.31
CA GLU A 206 5.60 -3.28 4.86
C GLU A 206 7.03 -3.52 4.36
N SER A 207 8.09 -2.87 4.87
CA SER A 207 9.47 -3.07 4.37
C SER A 207 10.01 -4.47 4.71
N GLY A 208 9.77 -4.92 5.95
CA GLY A 208 10.10 -6.28 6.38
C GLY A 208 9.27 -7.34 5.64
N SER A 209 7.98 -7.09 5.44
CA SER A 209 7.09 -7.97 4.67
C SER A 209 7.38 -7.95 3.18
N ARG A 210 7.79 -6.83 2.59
CA ARG A 210 8.27 -6.73 1.20
C ARG A 210 9.50 -7.60 1.02
N MET A 211 10.50 -7.50 1.90
CA MET A 211 11.71 -8.33 1.85
C MET A 211 11.43 -9.81 2.14
N ALA A 212 10.53 -10.12 3.08
CA ALA A 212 10.10 -11.48 3.37
C ALA A 212 9.29 -12.09 2.22
N MET A 213 8.45 -11.30 1.55
CA MET A 213 7.69 -11.73 0.37
C MET A 213 8.64 -12.00 -0.80
N LEU A 214 9.53 -11.04 -1.13
CA LEU A 214 10.50 -11.20 -2.22
C LEU A 214 11.44 -12.39 -1.99
N SER A 215 11.88 -12.63 -0.75
CA SER A 215 12.74 -13.79 -0.43
C SER A 215 12.01 -15.14 -0.52
N ARG A 216 10.68 -15.17 -0.32
CA ARG A 216 9.85 -16.38 -0.45
C ARG A 216 9.36 -16.64 -1.89
N THR A 217 9.30 -15.62 -2.74
CA THR A 217 8.84 -15.73 -4.14
C THR A 217 9.99 -15.90 -5.13
N LEU A 218 11.22 -15.53 -4.76
CA LEU A 218 12.40 -15.87 -5.54
C LEU A 218 12.71 -17.37 -5.37
N PRO A 219 12.89 -18.14 -6.46
CA PRO A 219 13.32 -19.53 -6.33
C PRO A 219 14.64 -19.58 -5.56
N ALA A 220 14.73 -20.50 -4.60
CA ALA A 220 15.90 -20.75 -3.76
C ALA A 220 17.10 -21.16 -4.61
N ASN A 221 17.75 -20.22 -5.29
CA ASN A 221 19.01 -20.40 -6.00
C ASN A 221 19.65 -19.05 -6.32
N LYS A 222 20.22 -18.45 -5.28
CA LYS A 222 21.60 -17.96 -5.20
C LYS A 222 21.72 -17.22 -3.87
N LYS A 223 22.47 -17.81 -2.94
CA LYS A 223 23.09 -17.03 -1.86
C LYS A 223 23.78 -15.84 -2.53
N LEU A 224 23.30 -14.63 -2.29
CA LEU A 224 24.12 -13.44 -2.44
C LEU A 224 25.23 -13.59 -1.41
N SER A 225 26.36 -14.17 -1.85
CA SER A 225 27.58 -14.10 -1.08
C SER A 225 27.98 -12.63 -1.03
N CYS A 226 27.97 -12.09 0.18
CA CYS A 226 28.72 -10.89 0.48
C CYS A 226 30.19 -11.30 0.51
N GLY A 227 30.98 -10.77 -0.43
CA GLY A 227 32.43 -10.86 -0.48
C GLY A 227 32.86 -9.82 -1.50
N THR A 228 33.81 -8.93 -1.24
CA THR A 228 34.80 -8.76 -0.16
C THR A 228 34.86 -7.29 0.21
#